data_AF-A0A494QXY6-F1
#
_entry.id   AF-A0A494QXY6-F1
#
_cell.length_a   1.000
_cell.length_b   1.000
_cell.length_c   1.000
_cell.angle_alpha   90.00
_cell.angle_beta   90.00
_cell.angle_gamma   90.00
#
_symmetry.space_group_name_H-M   'P 1'
#
loop_
_entity.id
_entity.type
_entity.pdbx_description
1 polymer ?
#
loop_
_entity_poly.entity_id
_entity_poly.type
_entity_poly.pdbx_seq_one_letter_code
_entity_poly.pdbx_strand_id
1 'polypeptide(L)'
;MSADQQLAVVPPQETALSVYSTPNGLEPWLQTVRAEVDAFNRVLPELTTAKGRQQYASMAHKIAKTKNALDTLGKQISAEQKEIPKKIDAERKRVWDTLEAWQKEVRKPLDDWQATEDKRTAAHTDSIQRIKDMVLFAETPAAAAVAKIIADLELIALDDSWDEFLAKAAQAKDQTLAKLRSLHTERARHEAEQAELVRLRAEAEAQAQRDRDTQIAREAEERATAKAAADAQAERDAAAKREQDLIDQAAARQRESEQAAREAEAAAELQRRQLQLQTEQAQLAAEQAEINRLAAEQRAEQQRIDAIQRQAQAVEQARQDEIRRQNEAKAEEERQAKAREADKAHKAKINRAALDAFIAGGMPDECARQAVTLIAQRKIPAIAITY
;
A
#
# COMPACT_ATOMS: atom_id res chain seq x y z
N MET A 1 154.56 19.10 69.37
CA MET A 1 153.10 18.85 69.37
C MET A 1 152.45 19.89 68.46
N SER A 2 152.44 19.67 67.15
CA SER A 2 151.73 20.53 66.18
C SER A 2 150.58 19.73 65.59
N ALA A 3 149.41 19.87 66.21
CA ALA A 3 148.12 19.55 65.65
C ALA A 3 147.27 20.83 65.74
N ASP A 4 147.66 21.85 64.96
CA ASP A 4 146.86 23.05 64.73
C ASP A 4 145.68 22.72 63.81
N GLN A 5 144.74 21.94 64.35
CA GLN A 5 143.45 21.68 63.74
C GLN A 5 142.39 21.84 64.81
N GLN A 6 141.79 23.03 64.88
CA GLN A 6 140.41 23.13 65.33
C GLN A 6 139.80 24.48 64.93
N LEU A 7 138.91 24.41 63.94
CA LEU A 7 137.62 25.09 63.90
C LEU A 7 136.78 24.35 62.85
N ALA A 8 135.93 23.46 63.37
CA ALA A 8 134.82 22.79 62.72
C ALA A 8 133.93 22.18 63.82
N VAL A 9 133.66 22.97 64.87
CA VAL A 9 132.80 22.55 65.98
C VAL A 9 131.38 22.85 65.56
N VAL A 10 130.57 21.81 65.38
CA VAL A 10 129.13 21.89 65.16
C VAL A 10 128.42 21.30 66.37
N PRO A 11 127.13 21.62 66.60
CA PRO A 11 126.35 20.95 67.63
C PRO A 11 126.35 19.42 67.43
N PRO A 12 126.41 18.62 68.51
CA PRO A 12 126.21 17.17 68.42
C PRO A 12 124.89 16.84 67.72
N GLN A 13 124.86 15.78 66.90
CA GLN A 13 123.67 15.42 66.12
C GLN A 13 122.41 15.25 67.01
N GLU A 14 122.57 14.68 68.20
CA GLU A 14 121.50 14.44 69.17
C GLU A 14 120.84 15.73 69.67
N THR A 15 121.59 16.83 69.76
CA THR A 15 121.09 18.13 70.26
C THR A 15 120.87 19.13 69.13
N ALA A 16 121.31 18.82 67.91
CA ALA A 16 121.33 19.77 66.81
C ALA A 16 119.92 20.27 66.44
N LEU A 17 118.89 19.41 66.42
CA LEU A 17 117.52 19.88 66.16
C LEU A 17 117.09 20.96 67.16
N SER A 18 117.28 20.69 68.45
CA SER A 18 116.94 21.62 69.54
C SER A 18 117.73 22.92 69.44
N VAL A 19 119.02 22.84 69.08
CA VAL A 19 119.89 24.00 68.95
C VAL A 19 119.45 24.88 67.77
N TYR A 20 119.13 24.29 66.61
CA TYR A 20 118.70 25.06 65.43
C TYR A 20 117.26 25.56 65.53
N SER A 21 116.40 24.94 66.35
CA SER A 21 115.03 25.40 66.60
C SER A 21 114.92 26.48 67.70
N THR A 22 115.98 26.69 68.48
CA THR A 22 115.98 27.67 69.58
C THR A 22 116.45 29.03 69.05
N PRO A 23 115.75 30.14 69.36
CA PRO A 23 116.23 31.47 69.05
C PRO A 23 117.65 31.69 69.61
N ASN A 24 118.59 32.05 68.75
CA ASN A 24 120.02 32.19 69.08
C ASN A 24 120.69 30.91 69.65
N GLY A 25 120.17 29.71 69.37
CA GLY A 25 120.73 28.47 69.92
C GLY A 25 122.16 28.17 69.50
N LEU A 26 122.62 28.70 68.35
CA LEU A 26 124.00 28.57 67.87
C LEU A 26 125.00 29.52 68.55
N GLU A 27 124.54 30.41 69.43
CA GLU A 27 125.37 31.42 70.08
C GLU A 27 126.61 30.84 70.79
N PRO A 28 126.59 29.70 71.49
CA PRO A 28 127.80 29.11 72.10
C PRO A 28 128.89 28.75 71.07
N TRP A 29 128.49 28.30 69.87
CA TRP A 29 129.42 27.98 68.79
C TRP A 29 129.96 29.26 68.13
N LEU A 30 129.12 30.29 68.00
CA LEU A 30 129.56 31.62 67.54
C LEU A 30 130.54 32.26 68.53
N GLN A 31 130.31 32.12 69.84
CA GLN A 31 131.22 32.59 70.90
C GLN A 31 132.58 31.87 70.85
N THR A 32 132.58 30.57 70.55
CA THR A 32 133.83 29.81 70.34
C THR A 32 134.62 30.37 69.14
N VAL A 33 133.95 30.61 68.01
CA VAL A 33 134.58 31.23 66.83
C VAL A 33 135.04 32.66 67.15
N ARG A 34 134.26 33.42 67.92
CA ARG A 34 134.62 34.79 68.34
C ARG A 34 135.88 34.81 69.20
N ALA A 35 136.01 33.90 70.16
CA ALA A 35 137.18 33.80 71.01
C ALA A 35 138.47 33.50 70.20
N GLU A 36 138.39 32.62 69.20
CA GLU A 36 139.49 32.34 68.27
C GLU A 36 139.87 33.55 67.42
N VAL A 37 138.87 34.28 66.93
CA VAL A 37 139.07 35.54 66.19
C VAL A 37 139.71 36.61 67.08
N ASP A 38 139.27 36.73 68.34
CA ASP A 38 139.85 37.65 69.32
C ASP A 38 141.30 37.30 69.65
N ALA A 39 141.59 36.02 69.84
CA ALA A 39 142.95 35.54 70.06
C ALA A 39 143.87 35.88 68.87
N PHE A 40 143.38 35.68 67.65
CA PHE A 40 144.10 36.05 66.43
C PHE A 40 144.32 37.57 66.30
N ASN A 41 143.33 38.38 66.67
CA ASN A 41 143.41 39.83 66.59
C ASN A 41 144.34 40.47 67.64
N ARG A 42 144.63 39.78 68.75
CA ARG A 42 145.55 40.26 69.78
C ARG A 42 147.01 40.33 69.31
N VAL A 43 147.39 39.43 68.40
CA VAL A 43 148.75 39.36 67.85
C VAL A 43 148.64 39.31 66.34
N LEU A 44 148.54 40.49 65.72
CA LEU A 44 148.37 40.60 64.29
C LEU A 44 149.63 40.15 63.55
N PRO A 45 149.53 39.15 62.64
CA PRO A 45 150.65 38.78 61.80
C PRO A 45 151.10 39.92 60.86
N GLU A 46 152.40 39.99 60.58
CA GLU A 46 153.00 41.00 59.72
C GLU A 46 152.63 40.81 58.24
N LEU A 47 151.87 41.74 57.67
CA LEU A 47 151.28 41.65 56.33
C LEU A 47 152.30 41.80 55.18
N THR A 48 153.43 42.44 55.43
CA THR A 48 154.50 42.56 54.43
C THR A 48 155.14 41.21 54.11
N THR A 49 155.05 40.23 55.02
CA THR A 49 155.57 38.87 54.83
C THR A 49 154.56 37.92 54.19
N ALA A 50 155.03 36.98 53.36
CA ALA A 50 154.17 35.93 52.79
C ALA A 50 153.55 35.04 53.89
N LYS A 51 154.31 34.75 54.94
CA LYS A 51 153.86 33.94 56.09
C LYS A 51 152.72 34.62 56.85
N GLY A 52 152.81 35.92 57.12
CA GLY A 52 151.73 36.67 57.77
C GLY A 52 150.44 36.66 56.97
N ARG A 53 150.50 36.94 55.64
CA ARG A 53 149.34 36.84 54.75
C ARG A 53 148.70 35.44 54.74
N GLN A 54 149.51 34.39 54.78
CA GLN A 54 149.03 33.01 54.86
C GLN A 54 148.28 32.73 56.18
N GLN A 55 148.70 33.34 57.29
CA GLN A 55 148.00 33.19 58.58
C GLN A 55 146.60 33.83 58.55
N TYR A 56 146.44 35.01 57.93
CA TYR A 56 145.10 35.61 57.70
C TYR A 56 144.23 34.72 56.80
N ALA A 57 144.77 34.22 55.69
CA ALA A 57 144.05 33.32 54.80
C ALA A 57 143.62 32.03 55.52
N SER A 58 144.49 31.48 56.37
CA SER A 58 144.18 30.31 57.19
C SER A 58 143.06 30.58 58.20
N MET A 59 143.06 31.74 58.86
CA MET A 59 141.99 32.09 59.81
C MET A 59 140.65 32.28 59.08
N ALA A 60 140.64 33.00 57.96
CA ALA A 60 139.45 33.15 57.13
C ALA A 60 138.91 31.80 56.63
N HIS A 61 139.81 30.87 56.23
CA HIS A 61 139.42 29.53 55.81
C HIS A 61 138.80 28.72 56.95
N LYS A 62 139.32 28.81 58.18
CA LYS A 62 138.76 28.17 59.38
C LYS A 62 137.32 28.66 59.68
N ILE A 63 137.09 29.97 59.57
CA ILE A 63 135.76 30.56 59.72
C ILE A 63 134.82 30.07 58.62
N ALA A 64 135.27 30.08 57.36
CA ALA A 64 134.47 29.60 56.23
C ALA A 64 134.11 28.11 56.36
N LYS A 65 135.03 27.29 56.86
CA LYS A 65 134.81 25.86 57.13
C LYS A 65 133.74 25.66 58.21
N THR A 66 133.80 26.41 59.30
CA THR A 66 132.80 26.34 60.39
C THR A 66 131.44 26.83 59.91
N LYS A 67 131.39 27.94 59.17
CA LYS A 67 130.17 28.47 58.53
C LYS A 67 129.49 27.41 57.66
N ASN A 68 130.24 26.78 56.75
CA ASN A 68 129.69 25.79 55.82
C ASN A 68 129.23 24.53 56.56
N ALA A 69 129.95 24.10 57.61
CA ALA A 69 129.54 22.95 58.43
C ALA A 69 128.21 23.21 59.17
N LEU A 70 128.05 24.40 59.75
CA LEU A 70 126.79 24.80 60.40
C LEU A 70 125.63 24.93 59.38
N ASP A 71 125.85 25.52 58.20
CA ASP A 71 124.81 25.60 57.17
C ASP A 71 124.40 24.21 56.65
N THR A 72 125.38 23.33 56.39
CA THR A 72 125.12 21.95 55.92
C THR A 72 124.30 21.16 56.92
N LEU A 73 124.65 21.23 58.21
CA LEU A 73 123.91 20.56 59.28
C LEU A 73 122.48 21.11 59.42
N GLY A 74 122.30 22.44 59.37
CA GLY A 74 120.97 23.06 59.42
C GLY A 74 120.08 22.65 58.24
N LYS A 75 120.64 22.55 57.04
CA LYS A 75 119.93 22.05 55.84
C LYS A 75 119.51 20.60 55.98
N GLN A 76 120.40 19.75 56.50
CA GLN A 76 120.11 18.33 56.75
C GLN A 76 118.95 18.19 57.74
N ILE A 77 119.00 18.89 58.88
CA ILE A 77 117.93 18.87 59.90
C ILE A 77 116.61 19.36 59.29
N SER A 78 116.62 20.47 58.55
CA SER A 78 115.40 20.99 57.91
C SER A 78 114.80 19.98 56.91
N ALA A 79 115.65 19.29 56.13
CA ALA A 79 115.19 18.26 55.21
C ALA A 79 114.57 17.06 55.95
N GLU A 80 115.26 16.55 56.99
CA GLU A 80 114.76 15.45 57.83
C GLU A 80 113.44 15.81 58.52
N GLN A 81 113.31 17.03 59.05
CA GLN A 81 112.09 17.52 59.67
C GLN A 81 110.92 17.63 58.68
N LYS A 82 111.17 18.04 57.42
CA LYS A 82 110.13 18.09 56.38
C LYS A 82 109.65 16.72 55.92
N GLU A 83 110.47 15.69 56.06
CA GLU A 83 110.08 14.31 55.76
C GLU A 83 109.14 13.73 56.83
N ILE A 84 109.16 14.24 58.07
CA ILE A 84 108.27 13.77 59.14
C ILE A 84 106.79 14.00 58.80
N PRO A 85 106.31 15.22 58.46
CA PRO A 85 104.93 15.44 58.04
C PRO A 85 104.52 14.60 56.83
N LYS A 86 105.39 14.47 55.82
CA LYS A 86 105.10 13.65 54.63
C LYS A 86 104.84 12.19 55.00
N LYS A 87 105.68 11.62 55.87
CA LYS A 87 105.50 10.24 56.36
C LYS A 87 104.23 10.09 57.20
N ILE A 88 103.92 11.08 58.05
CA ILE A 88 102.69 11.09 58.84
C ILE A 88 101.46 11.11 57.93
N ASP A 89 101.41 12.00 56.93
CA ASP A 89 100.26 12.09 56.04
C ASP A 89 100.10 10.85 55.15
N ALA A 90 101.21 10.29 54.65
CA ALA A 90 101.19 9.03 53.91
C ALA A 90 100.65 7.88 54.78
N GLU A 91 101.10 7.78 56.03
CA GLU A 91 100.64 6.73 56.95
C GLU A 91 99.18 6.94 57.36
N ARG A 92 98.76 8.18 57.63
CA ARG A 92 97.35 8.52 57.89
C ARG A 92 96.45 8.11 56.73
N LYS A 93 96.86 8.40 55.50
CA LYS A 93 96.13 7.99 54.30
C LYS A 93 96.08 6.47 54.18
N ARG A 94 97.22 5.79 54.34
CA ARG A 94 97.30 4.32 54.28
C ARG A 94 96.35 3.68 55.30
N VAL A 95 96.37 4.15 56.54
CA VAL A 95 95.50 3.66 57.62
C VAL A 95 94.03 3.92 57.29
N TRP A 96 93.68 5.13 56.85
CA TRP A 96 92.31 5.46 56.46
C TRP A 96 91.80 4.54 55.35
N ASP A 97 92.54 4.45 54.24
CA ASP A 97 92.16 3.65 53.07
C ASP A 97 92.06 2.14 53.44
N THR A 98 92.92 1.66 54.35
CA THR A 98 92.89 0.28 54.86
C THR A 98 91.66 0.03 55.73
N LEU A 99 91.37 0.92 56.69
CA LEU A 99 90.23 0.78 57.60
C LEU A 99 88.90 0.89 56.85
N GLU A 100 88.81 1.77 55.86
CA GLU A 100 87.66 1.89 54.95
C GLU A 100 87.44 0.60 54.14
N ALA A 101 88.52 -0.01 53.63
CA ALA A 101 88.45 -1.28 52.91
C ALA A 101 87.95 -2.41 53.83
N TRP A 102 88.50 -2.52 55.03
CA TRP A 102 88.06 -3.52 56.01
C TRP A 102 86.63 -3.29 56.49
N GLN A 103 86.20 -2.04 56.66
CA GLN A 103 84.82 -1.73 56.99
C GLN A 103 83.86 -2.25 55.90
N LYS A 104 84.19 -2.03 54.63
CA LYS A 104 83.40 -2.54 53.49
C LYS A 104 83.41 -4.05 53.43
N GLU A 105 84.57 -4.68 53.64
CA GLU A 105 84.70 -6.14 53.69
C GLU A 105 83.81 -6.75 54.78
N VAL A 106 83.83 -6.18 55.99
CA VAL A 106 82.99 -6.65 57.11
C VAL A 106 81.50 -6.39 56.85
N ARG A 107 81.15 -5.27 56.20
CA ARG A 107 79.75 -4.91 55.91
C ARG A 107 79.16 -5.70 54.74
N LYS A 108 80.00 -6.12 53.78
CA LYS A 108 79.58 -6.75 52.52
C LYS A 108 78.67 -7.97 52.68
N PRO A 109 78.94 -8.96 53.56
CA PRO A 109 78.03 -10.10 53.73
C PRO A 109 76.62 -9.69 54.17
N LEU A 110 76.51 -8.66 55.02
CA LEU A 110 75.20 -8.15 55.46
C LEU A 110 74.48 -7.39 54.33
N ASP A 111 75.21 -6.62 53.51
CA ASP A 111 74.63 -5.97 52.33
C ASP A 111 74.15 -6.99 51.29
N ASP A 112 74.96 -8.02 51.01
CA ASP A 112 74.63 -9.07 50.06
C ASP A 112 73.41 -9.90 50.55
N TRP A 113 73.31 -10.16 51.86
CA TRP A 113 72.14 -10.81 52.47
C TRP A 113 70.89 -9.92 52.40
N GLN A 114 71.00 -8.64 52.78
CA GLN A 114 69.88 -7.68 52.70
C GLN A 114 69.34 -7.58 51.27
N ALA A 115 70.23 -7.47 50.27
CA ALA A 115 69.83 -7.42 48.86
C ALA A 115 69.16 -8.73 48.39
N THR A 116 69.53 -9.87 48.95
CA THR A 116 68.91 -11.17 48.64
C THR A 116 67.52 -11.28 49.28
N GLU A 117 67.38 -10.89 50.55
CA GLU A 117 66.09 -10.88 51.26
C GLU A 117 65.10 -9.89 50.67
N ASP A 118 65.56 -8.69 50.27
CA ASP A 118 64.72 -7.70 49.60
C ASP A 118 64.19 -8.26 48.27
N LYS A 119 65.04 -8.94 47.49
CA LYS A 119 64.62 -9.62 46.25
C LYS A 119 63.63 -10.76 46.51
N ARG A 120 63.87 -11.58 47.55
CA ARG A 120 62.96 -12.66 47.95
C ARG A 120 61.58 -12.11 48.32
N THR A 121 61.55 -11.11 49.20
CA THR A 121 60.32 -10.42 49.65
C THR A 121 59.58 -9.76 48.49
N ALA A 122 60.30 -9.07 47.60
CA ALA A 122 59.71 -8.46 46.40
C ALA A 122 59.11 -9.52 45.46
N ALA A 123 59.82 -10.63 45.22
CA ALA A 123 59.33 -11.71 44.35
C ALA A 123 58.03 -12.34 44.88
N HIS A 124 57.90 -12.56 46.19
CA HIS A 124 56.65 -13.05 46.79
C HIS A 124 55.54 -12.02 46.72
N THR A 125 55.85 -10.76 47.02
CA THR A 125 54.88 -9.66 46.96
C THR A 125 54.33 -9.47 45.55
N ASP A 126 55.21 -9.48 44.54
CA ASP A 126 54.83 -9.40 43.12
C ASP A 126 54.01 -10.62 42.69
N SER A 127 54.37 -11.82 43.14
CA SER A 127 53.62 -13.04 42.80
C SER A 127 52.22 -13.02 43.41
N ILE A 128 52.06 -12.56 44.65
CA ILE A 128 50.76 -12.31 45.26
C ILE A 128 49.96 -11.26 44.48
N GLN A 129 50.62 -10.19 44.02
CA GLN A 129 49.96 -9.16 43.23
C GLN A 129 49.49 -9.70 41.88
N ARG A 130 50.31 -10.51 41.19
CA ARG A 130 49.90 -11.20 39.96
C ARG A 130 48.66 -12.07 40.16
N ILE A 131 48.58 -12.81 41.28
CA ILE A 131 47.38 -13.59 41.64
C ILE A 131 46.15 -12.68 41.77
N LYS A 132 46.29 -11.52 42.41
CA LYS A 132 45.18 -10.56 42.55
C LYS A 132 44.77 -9.96 41.21
N ASP A 133 45.73 -9.70 40.34
CA ASP A 133 45.50 -9.07 39.03
C ASP A 133 44.84 -10.00 38.01
N MET A 134 44.80 -11.33 38.25
CA MET A 134 44.10 -12.28 37.37
C MET A 134 42.59 -12.03 37.26
N VAL A 135 42.00 -11.19 38.12
CA VAL A 135 40.58 -10.76 38.01
C VAL A 135 40.41 -9.45 37.24
N LEU A 136 41.50 -8.79 36.84
CA LEU A 136 41.46 -7.50 36.17
C LEU A 136 41.37 -7.72 34.66
N PHE A 137 40.26 -7.26 34.09
CA PHE A 137 39.99 -7.38 32.66
C PHE A 137 39.66 -6.01 32.08
N ALA A 138 40.15 -5.74 30.86
CA ALA A 138 39.76 -4.53 30.14
C ALA A 138 38.28 -4.56 29.72
N GLU A 139 37.80 -5.75 29.35
CA GLU A 139 36.42 -6.04 28.98
C GLU A 139 35.98 -7.36 29.65
N THR A 140 34.67 -7.56 29.79
CA THR A 140 34.17 -8.80 30.41
C THR A 140 34.45 -10.00 29.50
N PRO A 141 35.29 -10.97 29.93
CA PRO A 141 35.67 -12.11 29.10
C PRO A 141 34.53 -13.11 28.92
N ALA A 142 34.64 -13.96 27.89
CA ALA A 142 33.74 -15.11 27.67
C ALA A 142 33.94 -16.20 28.75
N ALA A 143 32.92 -17.04 28.97
CA ALA A 143 32.94 -18.04 30.05
C ALA A 143 34.14 -18.99 29.91
N ALA A 144 34.42 -19.45 28.69
CA ALA A 144 35.56 -20.33 28.42
C ALA A 144 36.92 -19.70 28.76
N ALA A 145 37.08 -18.39 28.57
CA ALA A 145 38.31 -17.69 28.93
C ALA A 145 38.45 -17.60 30.45
N VAL A 146 37.37 -17.29 31.17
CA VAL A 146 37.37 -17.28 32.65
C VAL A 146 37.69 -18.67 33.20
N ALA A 147 37.14 -19.73 32.61
CA ALA A 147 37.44 -21.12 33.00
C ALA A 147 38.93 -21.46 32.87
N LYS A 148 39.58 -21.00 31.80
CA LYS A 148 41.02 -21.17 31.62
C LYS A 148 41.82 -20.43 32.70
N ILE A 149 41.45 -19.20 33.01
CA ILE A 149 42.12 -18.39 34.05
C ILE A 149 41.96 -19.04 35.43
N ILE A 150 40.78 -19.62 35.72
CA ILE A 150 40.56 -20.41 36.95
C ILE A 150 41.53 -21.59 36.99
N ALA A 151 41.64 -22.36 35.90
CA ALA A 151 42.55 -23.50 35.83
C ALA A 151 44.03 -23.08 36.00
N ASP A 152 44.44 -22.00 35.33
CA ASP A 152 45.80 -21.45 35.45
C ASP A 152 46.10 -21.01 36.90
N LEU A 153 45.13 -20.40 37.58
CA LEU A 153 45.28 -20.03 38.99
C LEU A 153 45.33 -21.26 39.90
N GLU A 154 44.49 -22.26 39.66
CA GLU A 154 44.47 -23.51 40.44
C GLU A 154 45.81 -24.23 40.38
N LEU A 155 46.53 -24.16 39.25
CA LEU A 155 47.87 -24.73 39.06
C LEU A 155 48.98 -24.07 39.89
N ILE A 156 48.77 -22.85 40.42
CA ILE A 156 49.78 -22.18 41.26
C ILE A 156 49.94 -22.97 42.57
N ALA A 157 51.07 -23.64 42.75
CA ALA A 157 51.38 -24.37 43.97
C ALA A 157 51.54 -23.41 45.15
N LEU A 158 50.90 -23.76 46.28
CA LEU A 158 51.03 -23.09 47.56
C LEU A 158 51.75 -24.04 48.52
N ASP A 159 53.04 -24.19 48.30
CA ASP A 159 53.92 -25.03 49.12
C ASP A 159 54.89 -24.17 49.94
N ASP A 160 55.85 -24.82 50.60
CA ASP A 160 56.83 -24.18 51.48
C ASP A 160 57.70 -23.14 50.77
N SER A 161 57.72 -23.10 49.42
CA SER A 161 58.46 -22.06 48.68
C SER A 161 57.95 -20.65 48.91
N TRP A 162 56.79 -20.47 49.55
CA TRP A 162 56.22 -19.15 49.87
C TRP A 162 56.65 -18.61 51.24
N ASP A 163 57.37 -19.39 52.04
CA ASP A 163 57.85 -19.00 53.37
C ASP A 163 56.74 -18.31 54.22
N GLU A 164 57.04 -17.15 54.83
CA GLU A 164 56.10 -16.35 55.62
C GLU A 164 54.93 -15.75 54.81
N PHE A 165 55.01 -15.80 53.49
CA PHE A 165 53.99 -15.27 52.58
C PHE A 165 52.92 -16.31 52.21
N LEU A 166 53.09 -17.59 52.58
CA LEU A 166 52.18 -18.67 52.23
C LEU A 166 50.72 -18.35 52.58
N ALA A 167 50.47 -17.89 53.80
CA ALA A 167 49.11 -17.54 54.24
C ALA A 167 48.49 -16.38 53.41
N LYS A 168 49.30 -15.37 53.06
CA LYS A 168 48.85 -14.25 52.23
C LYS A 168 48.60 -14.67 50.78
N ALA A 169 49.44 -15.55 50.24
CA ALA A 169 49.29 -16.11 48.90
C ALA A 169 48.05 -17.01 48.81
N ALA A 170 47.82 -17.86 49.81
CA ALA A 170 46.60 -18.67 49.94
C ALA A 170 45.34 -17.79 49.98
N GLN A 171 45.34 -16.78 50.84
CA GLN A 171 44.22 -15.83 50.92
C GLN A 171 43.98 -15.12 49.57
N ALA A 172 45.03 -14.66 48.89
CA ALA A 172 44.91 -14.02 47.59
C ALA A 172 44.35 -14.98 46.54
N LYS A 173 44.85 -16.22 46.49
CA LYS A 173 44.37 -17.26 45.58
C LYS A 173 42.89 -17.56 45.80
N ASP A 174 42.48 -17.77 47.04
CA ASP A 174 41.09 -18.08 47.40
C ASP A 174 40.14 -16.92 47.03
N GLN A 175 40.53 -15.68 47.33
CA GLN A 175 39.73 -14.50 47.00
C GLN A 175 39.61 -14.29 45.48
N THR A 176 40.70 -14.48 44.74
CA THR A 176 40.71 -14.41 43.28
C THR A 176 39.86 -15.53 42.68
N LEU A 177 40.00 -16.77 43.15
CA LEU A 177 39.18 -17.91 42.70
C LEU A 177 37.69 -17.69 42.96
N ALA A 178 37.32 -17.17 44.13
CA ALA A 178 35.93 -16.87 44.46
C ALA A 178 35.32 -15.87 43.46
N LYS A 179 36.05 -14.79 43.15
CA LYS A 179 35.62 -13.79 42.16
C LYS A 179 35.51 -14.38 40.76
N LEU A 180 36.52 -15.13 40.31
CA LEU A 180 36.53 -15.74 38.99
C LEU A 180 35.40 -16.78 38.83
N ARG A 181 35.13 -17.59 39.86
CA ARG A 181 34.04 -18.59 39.84
C ARG A 181 32.66 -17.92 39.78
N SER A 182 32.47 -16.81 40.49
CA SER A 182 31.25 -15.99 40.37
C SER A 182 31.08 -15.47 38.94
N LEU A 183 32.13 -14.84 38.39
CA LEU A 183 32.14 -14.32 37.03
C LEU A 183 31.88 -15.41 35.98
N HIS A 184 32.52 -16.58 36.13
CA HIS A 184 32.33 -17.72 35.25
C HIS A 184 30.87 -18.18 35.25
N THR A 185 30.25 -18.27 36.43
CA THR A 185 28.86 -18.69 36.59
C THR A 185 27.91 -17.70 35.91
N GLU A 186 28.09 -16.41 36.16
CA GLU A 186 27.30 -15.34 35.52
C GLU A 186 27.46 -15.37 34.00
N ARG A 187 28.68 -15.54 33.51
CA ARG A 187 28.97 -15.54 32.08
C ARG A 187 28.45 -16.78 31.38
N ALA A 188 28.61 -17.96 31.98
CA ALA A 188 28.07 -19.21 31.47
C ALA A 188 26.53 -19.17 31.38
N ARG A 189 25.88 -18.59 32.41
CA ARG A 189 24.44 -18.37 32.40
C ARG A 189 24.02 -17.42 31.28
N HIS A 190 24.66 -16.26 31.18
CA HIS A 190 24.36 -15.29 30.12
C HIS A 190 24.52 -15.89 28.73
N GLU A 191 25.61 -16.63 28.47
CA GLU A 191 25.84 -17.29 27.18
C GLU A 191 24.80 -18.38 26.88
N ALA A 192 24.41 -19.17 27.88
CA ALA A 192 23.35 -20.17 27.73
C ALA A 192 21.98 -19.51 27.42
N GLU A 193 21.64 -18.43 28.12
CA GLU A 193 20.41 -17.65 27.88
C GLU A 193 20.39 -17.05 26.46
N GLN A 194 21.52 -16.53 25.97
CA GLN A 194 21.63 -16.04 24.59
C GLN A 194 21.48 -17.16 23.56
N ALA A 195 22.10 -18.32 23.80
CA ALA A 195 21.97 -19.47 22.91
C ALA A 195 20.52 -20.00 22.87
N GLU A 196 19.85 -20.06 24.01
CA GLU A 196 18.44 -20.44 24.10
C GLU A 196 17.54 -19.42 23.39
N LEU A 197 17.79 -18.12 23.56
CA LEU A 197 17.04 -17.07 22.88
C LEU A 197 17.15 -17.19 21.35
N VAL A 198 18.34 -17.50 20.83
CA VAL A 198 18.54 -17.76 19.40
C VAL A 198 17.75 -18.99 18.95
N ARG A 199 17.78 -20.09 19.73
CA ARG A 199 17.00 -21.30 19.42
C ARG A 199 15.50 -21.02 19.41
N LEU A 200 14.99 -20.31 20.42
CA LEU A 200 13.57 -19.96 20.54
C LEU A 200 13.12 -19.06 19.39
N ARG A 201 13.95 -18.11 18.94
CA ARG A 201 13.66 -17.29 17.75
C ARG A 201 13.58 -18.14 16.48
N ALA A 202 14.52 -19.05 16.28
CA ALA A 202 14.50 -19.95 15.13
C ALA A 202 13.29 -20.89 15.15
N GLU A 203 12.91 -21.42 16.31
CA GLU A 203 11.72 -22.26 16.47
C GLU A 203 10.43 -21.47 16.22
N ALA A 204 10.32 -20.24 16.76
CA ALA A 204 9.18 -19.36 16.51
C ALA A 204 9.06 -18.97 15.04
N GLU A 205 10.18 -18.69 14.36
CA GLU A 205 10.19 -18.39 12.92
C GLU A 205 9.75 -19.61 12.08
N ALA A 206 10.27 -20.80 12.42
CA ALA A 206 9.85 -22.05 11.78
C ALA A 206 8.37 -22.36 12.00
N GLN A 207 7.85 -22.12 13.21
CA GLN A 207 6.43 -22.31 13.50
C GLN A 207 5.56 -21.28 12.74
N ALA A 208 5.95 -20.01 12.74
CA ALA A 208 5.25 -18.99 11.97
C ALA A 208 5.24 -19.31 10.46
N GLN A 209 6.30 -19.92 9.93
CA GLN A 209 6.32 -20.39 8.55
C GLN A 209 5.33 -21.54 8.33
N ARG A 210 5.31 -22.55 9.22
CA ARG A 210 4.34 -23.66 9.15
C ARG A 210 2.90 -23.17 9.24
N ASP A 211 2.63 -22.19 10.11
CA ASP A 211 1.30 -21.61 10.27
C ASP A 211 0.89 -20.85 9.00
N ARG A 212 1.79 -20.07 8.39
CA ARG A 212 1.57 -19.44 7.08
C ARG A 212 1.30 -20.47 5.99
N ASP A 213 2.12 -21.51 5.90
CA ASP A 213 1.96 -22.57 4.90
C ASP A 213 0.62 -23.30 5.09
N THR A 214 0.23 -23.55 6.34
CA THR A 214 -1.06 -24.17 6.69
C THR A 214 -2.23 -23.25 6.35
N GLN A 215 -2.11 -21.95 6.61
CA GLN A 215 -3.13 -20.97 6.25
C GLN A 215 -3.27 -20.87 4.73
N ILE A 216 -2.17 -20.81 3.98
CA ILE A 216 -2.18 -20.80 2.52
C ILE A 216 -2.84 -22.08 1.99
N ALA A 217 -2.54 -23.24 2.56
CA ALA A 217 -3.16 -24.50 2.18
C ALA A 217 -4.67 -24.51 2.44
N ARG A 218 -5.12 -24.04 3.61
CA ARG A 218 -6.56 -23.89 3.93
C ARG A 218 -7.26 -22.90 3.01
N GLU A 219 -6.67 -21.72 2.80
CA GLU A 219 -7.22 -20.72 1.88
C GLU A 219 -7.29 -21.24 0.44
N ALA A 220 -6.32 -22.05 0.00
CA ALA A 220 -6.36 -22.69 -1.31
C ALA A 220 -7.48 -23.74 -1.39
N GLU A 221 -7.69 -24.55 -0.35
CA GLU A 221 -8.77 -25.54 -0.27
C GLU A 221 -10.15 -24.87 -0.20
N GLU A 222 -10.31 -23.83 0.62
CA GLU A 222 -11.53 -23.02 0.71
C GLU A 222 -11.84 -22.33 -0.63
N ARG A 223 -10.83 -21.76 -1.29
CA ARG A 223 -11.02 -21.18 -2.63
C ARG A 223 -11.39 -22.24 -3.67
N ALA A 224 -10.80 -23.43 -3.61
CA ALA A 224 -11.13 -24.52 -4.52
C ALA A 224 -12.57 -25.01 -4.31
N THR A 225 -12.99 -25.19 -3.05
CA THR A 225 -14.37 -25.59 -2.70
C THR A 225 -15.39 -24.50 -3.02
N ALA A 226 -15.10 -23.23 -2.71
CA ALA A 226 -15.95 -22.10 -3.07
C ALA A 226 -16.08 -21.94 -4.59
N LYS A 227 -14.99 -22.11 -5.34
CA LYS A 227 -15.02 -22.08 -6.81
C LYS A 227 -15.84 -23.26 -7.35
N ALA A 228 -15.64 -24.48 -6.86
CA ALA A 228 -16.42 -25.63 -7.29
C ALA A 228 -17.92 -25.47 -6.97
N ALA A 229 -18.26 -24.88 -5.81
CA ALA A 229 -19.65 -24.57 -5.44
C ALA A 229 -20.25 -23.47 -6.34
N ALA A 230 -19.49 -22.42 -6.65
CA ALA A 230 -19.92 -21.36 -7.56
C ALA A 230 -20.13 -21.89 -8.99
N ASP A 231 -19.22 -22.72 -9.49
CA ASP A 231 -19.33 -23.37 -10.80
C ASP A 231 -20.56 -24.29 -10.83
N ALA A 232 -20.78 -25.10 -9.78
CA ALA A 232 -21.96 -25.96 -9.67
C ALA A 232 -23.28 -25.16 -9.58
N GLN A 233 -23.28 -24.03 -8.87
CA GLN A 233 -24.45 -23.15 -8.81
C GLN A 233 -24.71 -22.49 -10.17
N ALA A 234 -23.68 -22.02 -10.87
CA ALA A 234 -23.79 -21.45 -12.20
C ALA A 234 -24.34 -22.48 -13.22
N GLU A 235 -23.92 -23.76 -13.12
CA GLU A 235 -24.50 -24.83 -13.93
C GLU A 235 -25.97 -25.09 -13.61
N ARG A 236 -26.35 -25.08 -12.32
CA ARG A 236 -27.76 -25.21 -11.89
C ARG A 236 -28.61 -24.05 -12.37
N ASP A 237 -28.13 -22.82 -12.24
CA ASP A 237 -28.84 -21.63 -12.70
C ASP A 237 -28.97 -21.62 -14.23
N ALA A 238 -27.93 -22.06 -14.96
CA ALA A 238 -27.99 -22.24 -16.40
C ALA A 238 -28.96 -23.35 -16.81
N ALA A 239 -29.01 -24.47 -16.07
CA ALA A 239 -29.97 -25.54 -16.29
C ALA A 239 -31.41 -25.09 -16.01
N ALA A 240 -31.64 -24.40 -14.89
CA ALA A 240 -32.94 -23.83 -14.54
C ALA A 240 -33.41 -22.79 -15.57
N LYS A 241 -32.50 -21.96 -16.09
CA LYS A 241 -32.82 -21.02 -17.17
C LYS A 241 -33.19 -21.75 -18.46
N ARG A 242 -32.47 -22.81 -18.85
CA ARG A 242 -32.83 -23.63 -20.01
C ARG A 242 -34.20 -24.30 -19.83
N GLU A 243 -34.49 -24.80 -18.63
CA GLU A 243 -35.79 -25.39 -18.30
C GLU A 243 -36.91 -24.35 -18.40
N GLN A 244 -36.70 -23.15 -17.83
CA GLN A 244 -37.64 -22.04 -17.93
C GLN A 244 -37.84 -21.61 -19.39
N ASP A 245 -36.77 -21.49 -20.19
CA ASP A 245 -36.86 -21.16 -21.61
C ASP A 245 -37.65 -22.23 -22.40
N LEU A 246 -37.56 -23.51 -22.01
CA LEU A 246 -38.34 -24.59 -22.61
C LEU A 246 -39.82 -24.52 -22.20
N ILE A 247 -40.11 -24.21 -20.94
CA ILE A 247 -41.48 -24.00 -20.43
C ILE A 247 -42.12 -22.80 -21.15
N ASP A 248 -41.39 -21.69 -21.28
CA ASP A 248 -41.88 -20.49 -21.95
C ASP A 248 -42.11 -20.74 -23.44
N GLN A 249 -41.24 -21.51 -24.11
CA GLN A 249 -41.46 -21.95 -25.48
C GLN A 249 -42.68 -22.88 -25.63
N ALA A 250 -42.89 -23.79 -24.68
CA ALA A 250 -44.06 -24.67 -24.68
C ALA A 250 -45.35 -23.87 -24.44
N ALA A 251 -45.33 -22.92 -23.51
CA ALA A 251 -46.45 -22.01 -23.24
C ALA A 251 -46.74 -21.10 -24.44
N ALA A 252 -45.72 -20.59 -25.13
CA ALA A 252 -45.88 -19.80 -26.35
C ALA A 252 -46.53 -20.64 -27.46
N ARG A 253 -46.04 -21.86 -27.71
CA ARG A 253 -46.65 -22.80 -28.68
C ARG A 253 -48.09 -23.16 -28.33
N GLN A 254 -48.40 -23.33 -27.04
CA GLN A 254 -49.75 -23.59 -26.60
C GLN A 254 -50.67 -22.39 -26.86
N ARG A 255 -50.21 -21.16 -26.57
CA ARG A 255 -50.96 -19.93 -26.89
C ARG A 255 -51.19 -19.77 -28.38
N GLU A 256 -50.18 -20.03 -29.21
CA GLU A 256 -50.31 -20.01 -30.68
C GLU A 256 -51.33 -21.06 -31.16
N SER A 257 -51.29 -22.28 -30.60
CA SER A 257 -52.26 -23.33 -30.91
C SER A 257 -53.69 -22.97 -30.47
N GLU A 258 -53.85 -22.36 -29.29
CA GLU A 258 -55.16 -21.92 -28.79
C GLU A 258 -55.71 -20.74 -29.62
N GLN A 259 -54.85 -19.81 -30.05
CA GLN A 259 -55.22 -18.74 -30.97
C GLN A 259 -55.64 -19.30 -32.33
N ALA A 260 -54.85 -20.22 -32.90
CA ALA A 260 -55.21 -20.88 -34.16
C ALA A 260 -56.52 -21.67 -34.05
N ALA A 261 -56.80 -22.32 -32.92
CA ALA A 261 -58.07 -23.01 -32.69
C ALA A 261 -59.25 -22.03 -32.60
N ARG A 262 -59.09 -20.89 -31.91
CA ARG A 262 -60.12 -19.84 -31.84
C ARG A 262 -60.38 -19.18 -33.19
N GLU A 263 -59.33 -18.94 -33.98
CA GLU A 263 -59.46 -18.40 -35.33
C GLU A 263 -60.17 -19.39 -36.27
N ALA A 264 -59.85 -20.68 -36.18
CA ALA A 264 -60.55 -21.73 -36.93
C ALA A 264 -62.03 -21.86 -36.53
N GLU A 265 -62.34 -21.74 -35.24
CA GLU A 265 -63.72 -21.76 -34.73
C GLU A 265 -64.51 -20.53 -35.19
N ALA A 266 -63.92 -19.34 -35.12
CA ALA A 266 -64.53 -18.10 -35.63
C ALA A 266 -64.77 -18.15 -37.15
N ALA A 267 -63.83 -18.73 -37.92
CA ALA A 267 -64.00 -18.94 -39.35
C ALA A 267 -65.13 -19.94 -39.66
N ALA A 268 -65.23 -21.04 -38.90
CA ALA A 268 -66.32 -22.00 -39.03
C ALA A 268 -67.68 -21.40 -38.66
N GLU A 269 -67.74 -20.53 -37.65
CA GLU A 269 -68.96 -19.82 -37.27
C GLU A 269 -69.41 -18.80 -38.33
N LEU A 270 -68.46 -18.03 -38.89
CA LEU A 270 -68.72 -17.15 -40.04
C LEU A 270 -69.26 -17.93 -41.24
N GLN A 271 -68.68 -19.09 -41.55
CA GLN A 271 -69.12 -19.93 -42.66
C GLN A 271 -70.52 -20.52 -42.40
N ARG A 272 -70.83 -20.95 -41.17
CA ARG A 272 -72.19 -21.38 -40.78
C ARG A 272 -73.20 -20.26 -40.93
N ARG A 273 -72.85 -19.04 -40.49
CA ARG A 273 -73.70 -17.86 -40.58
C ARG A 273 -73.95 -17.44 -42.03
N GLN A 274 -72.95 -17.57 -42.89
CA GLN A 274 -73.07 -17.30 -44.31
C GLN A 274 -73.97 -18.33 -45.01
N LEU A 275 -73.86 -19.61 -44.65
CA LEU A 275 -74.75 -20.67 -45.14
C LEU A 275 -76.20 -20.45 -44.67
N GLN A 276 -76.37 -20.00 -43.43
CA GLN A 276 -77.67 -19.70 -42.85
C GLN A 276 -78.35 -18.52 -43.58
N LEU A 277 -77.61 -17.44 -43.83
CA LEU A 277 -78.09 -16.30 -44.64
C LEU A 277 -78.44 -16.71 -46.08
N GLN A 278 -77.66 -17.61 -46.70
CA GLN A 278 -78.00 -18.14 -48.02
C GLN A 278 -79.28 -18.99 -48.00
N THR A 279 -79.48 -19.78 -46.94
CA THR A 279 -80.69 -20.59 -46.76
C THR A 279 -81.91 -19.70 -46.56
N GLU A 280 -81.77 -18.65 -45.75
CA GLU A 280 -82.83 -17.67 -45.48
C GLU A 280 -83.16 -16.83 -46.73
N GLN A 281 -82.16 -16.43 -47.52
CA GLN A 281 -82.36 -15.80 -48.83
C GLN A 281 -83.03 -16.73 -49.84
N ALA A 282 -82.70 -18.02 -49.84
CA ALA A 282 -83.36 -19.01 -50.71
C ALA A 282 -84.81 -19.26 -50.28
N GLN A 283 -85.10 -19.24 -48.97
CA GLN A 283 -86.47 -19.35 -48.44
C GLN A 283 -87.31 -18.13 -48.80
N LEU A 284 -86.78 -16.92 -48.61
CA LEU A 284 -87.45 -15.67 -49.02
C LEU A 284 -87.67 -15.61 -50.54
N ALA A 285 -86.71 -16.10 -51.35
CA ALA A 285 -86.88 -16.20 -52.80
C ALA A 285 -87.93 -17.23 -53.21
N ALA A 286 -88.02 -18.37 -52.52
CA ALA A 286 -89.05 -19.38 -52.75
C ALA A 286 -90.44 -18.90 -52.31
N GLU A 287 -90.54 -18.20 -51.18
CA GLU A 287 -91.78 -17.60 -50.68
C GLU A 287 -92.26 -16.47 -51.61
N GLN A 288 -91.35 -15.63 -52.13
CA GLN A 288 -91.68 -14.63 -53.14
C GLN A 288 -92.10 -15.26 -54.48
N ALA A 289 -91.53 -16.42 -54.85
CA ALA A 289 -91.93 -17.17 -56.04
C ALA A 289 -93.33 -17.80 -55.87
N GLU A 290 -93.66 -18.34 -54.70
CA GLU A 290 -95.01 -18.80 -54.34
C GLU A 290 -96.02 -17.66 -54.33
N ILE A 291 -95.71 -16.51 -53.74
CA ILE A 291 -96.57 -15.31 -53.77
C ILE A 291 -96.82 -14.84 -55.22
N ASN A 292 -95.79 -14.85 -56.07
CA ASN A 292 -95.94 -14.49 -57.49
C ASN A 292 -96.75 -15.52 -58.28
N ARG A 293 -96.63 -16.81 -57.98
CA ARG A 293 -97.39 -17.89 -58.61
C ARG A 293 -98.87 -17.83 -58.21
N LEU A 294 -99.15 -17.61 -56.92
CA LEU A 294 -100.50 -17.45 -56.38
C LEU A 294 -101.17 -16.17 -56.91
N ALA A 295 -100.42 -15.07 -57.05
CA ALA A 295 -100.90 -13.83 -57.67
C ALA A 295 -101.14 -13.98 -59.19
N ALA A 296 -100.37 -14.81 -59.89
CA ALA A 296 -100.59 -15.13 -61.30
C ALA A 296 -101.82 -16.03 -61.51
N GLU A 297 -102.03 -17.02 -60.64
CA GLU A 297 -103.24 -17.87 -60.62
C GLU A 297 -104.50 -17.05 -60.29
N GLN A 298 -104.45 -16.17 -59.28
CA GLN A 298 -105.56 -15.27 -58.97
C GLN A 298 -105.86 -14.29 -60.12
N ARG A 299 -104.85 -13.74 -60.80
CA ARG A 299 -105.07 -12.89 -61.99
C ARG A 299 -105.68 -13.68 -63.15
N ALA A 300 -105.29 -14.93 -63.36
CA ALA A 300 -105.85 -15.79 -64.41
C ALA A 300 -107.31 -16.18 -64.12
N GLU A 301 -107.64 -16.46 -62.86
CA GLU A 301 -109.01 -16.75 -62.40
C GLU A 301 -109.90 -15.50 -62.51
N GLN A 302 -109.41 -14.33 -62.06
CA GLN A 302 -110.12 -13.05 -62.16
C GLN A 302 -110.38 -12.66 -63.63
N GLN A 303 -109.41 -12.89 -64.52
CA GLN A 303 -109.58 -12.66 -65.97
C GLN A 303 -110.59 -13.61 -66.59
N ARG A 304 -110.69 -14.86 -66.11
CA ARG A 304 -111.69 -15.83 -66.57
C ARG A 304 -113.10 -15.44 -66.13
N ILE A 305 -113.26 -14.98 -64.90
CA ILE A 305 -114.54 -14.50 -64.36
C ILE A 305 -114.97 -13.19 -65.05
N ASP A 306 -114.05 -12.24 -65.26
CA ASP A 306 -114.31 -11.00 -65.99
C ASP A 306 -114.67 -11.25 -67.46
N ALA A 307 -114.05 -12.22 -68.13
CA ALA A 307 -114.40 -12.59 -69.50
C ALA A 307 -115.80 -13.20 -69.60
N ILE A 308 -116.18 -14.04 -68.64
CA ILE A 308 -117.54 -14.63 -68.56
C ILE A 308 -118.58 -13.55 -68.23
N GLN A 309 -118.29 -12.62 -67.32
CA GLN A 309 -119.20 -11.51 -66.99
C GLN A 309 -119.34 -10.49 -68.12
N ARG A 310 -118.26 -10.15 -68.84
CA ARG A 310 -118.34 -9.28 -70.04
C ARG A 310 -119.10 -9.94 -71.17
N GLN A 311 -119.01 -11.26 -71.34
CA GLN A 311 -119.77 -12.00 -72.35
C GLN A 311 -121.27 -12.10 -71.99
N ALA A 312 -121.60 -12.27 -70.70
CA ALA A 312 -122.98 -12.23 -70.22
C ALA A 312 -123.61 -10.82 -70.30
N GLN A 313 -122.85 -9.77 -69.97
CA GLN A 313 -123.30 -8.38 -70.07
C GLN A 313 -123.45 -7.92 -71.53
N ALA A 314 -122.56 -8.34 -72.44
CA ALA A 314 -122.66 -8.02 -73.87
C ALA A 314 -123.88 -8.70 -74.54
N VAL A 315 -124.25 -9.91 -74.13
CA VAL A 315 -125.44 -10.61 -74.66
C VAL A 315 -126.75 -9.99 -74.13
N GLU A 316 -126.82 -9.57 -72.86
CA GLU A 316 -128.01 -8.91 -72.32
C GLU A 316 -128.17 -7.45 -72.80
N GLN A 317 -127.07 -6.69 -72.95
CA GLN A 317 -127.13 -5.35 -73.58
C GLN A 317 -127.54 -5.43 -75.05
N ALA A 318 -127.06 -6.39 -75.83
CA ALA A 318 -127.50 -6.59 -77.22
C ALA A 318 -128.99 -6.95 -77.32
N ARG A 319 -129.54 -7.71 -76.35
CA ARG A 319 -130.97 -8.05 -76.29
C ARG A 319 -131.86 -6.85 -75.94
N GLN A 320 -131.41 -5.99 -75.03
CA GLN A 320 -132.16 -4.79 -74.62
C GLN A 320 -132.09 -3.66 -75.65
N ASP A 321 -130.99 -3.55 -76.39
CA ASP A 321 -130.84 -2.55 -77.47
C ASP A 321 -131.64 -2.93 -78.73
N GLU A 322 -131.86 -4.22 -79.00
CA GLU A 322 -132.72 -4.70 -80.08
C GLU A 322 -134.22 -4.47 -79.78
N ILE A 323 -134.66 -4.69 -78.53
CA ILE A 323 -136.03 -4.42 -78.08
C ILE A 323 -136.35 -2.91 -78.08
N ARG A 324 -135.37 -2.06 -77.76
CA ARG A 324 -135.51 -0.59 -77.79
C ARG A 324 -135.68 -0.06 -79.22
N ARG A 325 -134.88 -0.55 -80.18
CA ARG A 325 -135.01 -0.16 -81.60
C ARG A 325 -136.35 -0.58 -82.23
N GLN A 326 -136.90 -1.73 -81.87
CA GLN A 326 -138.18 -2.21 -82.41
C GLN A 326 -139.40 -1.43 -81.86
N ASN A 327 -139.33 -0.94 -80.62
CA ASN A 327 -140.38 -0.12 -80.02
C ASN A 327 -140.32 1.35 -80.46
N GLU A 328 -139.12 1.91 -80.67
CA GLU A 328 -138.94 3.27 -81.19
C GLU A 328 -139.34 3.39 -82.68
N ALA A 329 -139.09 2.35 -83.50
CA ALA A 329 -139.52 2.31 -84.90
C ALA A 329 -141.05 2.25 -85.07
N LYS A 330 -141.76 1.48 -84.24
CA LYS A 330 -143.24 1.41 -84.25
C LYS A 330 -143.91 2.70 -83.75
N ALA A 331 -143.31 3.39 -82.77
CA ALA A 331 -143.85 4.63 -82.22
C ALA A 331 -143.69 5.86 -83.14
N GLU A 332 -142.77 5.82 -84.10
CA GLU A 332 -142.57 6.88 -85.10
C GLU A 332 -143.52 6.71 -86.32
N GLU A 333 -143.83 5.47 -86.72
CA GLU A 333 -144.79 5.15 -87.80
C GLU A 333 -146.24 5.55 -87.44
N GLU A 334 -146.69 5.30 -86.20
CA GLU A 334 -148.03 5.67 -85.76
C GLU A 334 -148.22 7.20 -85.62
N ARG A 335 -147.16 7.95 -85.31
CA ARG A 335 -147.17 9.42 -85.24
C ARG A 335 -147.33 10.05 -86.63
N GLN A 336 -146.66 9.49 -87.65
CA GLN A 336 -146.76 9.99 -89.03
C GLN A 336 -148.05 9.58 -89.74
N ALA A 337 -148.75 8.54 -89.29
CA ALA A 337 -150.06 8.15 -89.81
C ALA A 337 -151.18 9.08 -89.31
N LYS A 338 -151.19 9.44 -88.02
CA LYS A 338 -152.21 10.34 -87.43
C LYS A 338 -152.12 11.79 -87.94
N ALA A 339 -150.93 12.28 -88.30
CA ALA A 339 -150.76 13.62 -88.86
C ALA A 339 -151.33 13.77 -90.29
N ARG A 340 -151.39 12.68 -91.08
CA ARG A 340 -151.86 12.69 -92.47
C ARG A 340 -153.40 12.62 -92.61
N GLU A 341 -154.08 12.06 -91.61
CA GLU A 341 -155.56 12.00 -91.56
C GLU A 341 -156.18 13.34 -91.13
N ALA A 342 -155.56 14.05 -90.19
CA ALA A 342 -156.06 15.34 -89.70
C ALA A 342 -156.03 16.44 -90.78
N ASP A 343 -155.01 16.46 -91.64
CA ASP A 343 -154.87 17.46 -92.71
C ASP A 343 -155.93 17.29 -93.84
N LYS A 344 -156.34 16.04 -94.12
CA LYS A 344 -157.43 15.77 -95.08
C LYS A 344 -158.79 16.26 -94.59
N ALA A 345 -159.08 16.10 -93.30
CA ALA A 345 -160.35 16.55 -92.72
C ALA A 345 -160.47 18.09 -92.72
N HIS A 346 -159.36 18.79 -92.45
CA HIS A 346 -159.33 20.25 -92.44
C HIS A 346 -159.64 20.84 -93.83
N LYS A 347 -159.02 20.27 -94.87
CA LYS A 347 -159.20 20.71 -96.26
C LYS A 347 -160.62 20.47 -96.78
N ALA A 348 -161.24 19.35 -96.42
CA ALA A 348 -162.61 19.05 -96.82
C ALA A 348 -163.64 20.03 -96.21
N LYS A 349 -163.42 20.45 -94.95
CA LYS A 349 -164.32 21.38 -94.25
C LYS A 349 -164.34 22.77 -94.89
N ILE A 350 -163.17 23.31 -95.23
CA ILE A 350 -163.03 24.66 -95.81
C ILE A 350 -163.62 24.73 -97.22
N ASN A 351 -163.42 23.69 -98.03
CA ASN A 351 -164.03 23.62 -99.36
C ASN A 351 -165.56 23.60 -99.33
N ARG A 352 -166.13 22.95 -98.30
CA ARG A 352 -167.58 22.90 -98.13
C ARG A 352 -168.16 24.27 -97.72
N ALA A 353 -167.45 25.02 -96.87
CA ALA A 353 -167.85 26.38 -96.51
C ALA A 353 -167.79 27.36 -97.70
N ALA A 354 -166.78 27.22 -98.58
CA ALA A 354 -166.70 28.01 -99.81
C ALA A 354 -167.83 27.68 -100.78
N LEU A 355 -168.21 26.39 -100.88
CA LEU A 355 -169.36 25.94 -101.68
C LEU A 355 -170.67 26.60 -101.21
N ASP A 356 -170.91 26.58 -99.91
CA ASP A 356 -172.14 27.14 -99.33
C ASP A 356 -172.24 28.67 -99.56
N ALA A 357 -171.11 29.39 -99.52
CA ALA A 357 -171.06 30.83 -99.79
C ALA A 357 -171.37 31.18 -101.26
N PHE A 358 -170.95 30.35 -102.22
CA PHE A 358 -171.30 30.52 -103.64
C PHE A 358 -172.81 30.30 -103.88
N ILE A 359 -173.40 29.30 -103.22
CA ILE A 359 -174.84 29.01 -103.32
C ILE A 359 -175.67 30.16 -102.75
N ALA A 360 -175.27 30.73 -101.61
CA ALA A 360 -175.93 31.89 -101.00
C ALA A 360 -175.88 33.15 -101.90
N GLY A 361 -174.88 33.28 -102.77
CA GLY A 361 -174.74 34.37 -103.74
C GLY A 361 -175.61 34.26 -105.00
N GLY A 362 -176.54 33.29 -105.06
CA GLY A 362 -177.43 33.09 -106.20
C GLY A 362 -176.86 32.21 -107.31
N MET A 363 -175.72 31.54 -107.09
CA MET A 363 -175.14 30.60 -108.05
C MET A 363 -175.80 29.22 -107.91
N PRO A 364 -176.20 28.57 -109.03
CA PRO A 364 -176.69 27.19 -109.00
C PRO A 364 -175.64 26.23 -108.41
N ASP A 365 -176.09 25.27 -107.59
CA ASP A 365 -175.24 24.32 -106.85
C ASP A 365 -174.21 23.57 -107.71
N GLU A 366 -174.61 23.16 -108.92
CA GLU A 366 -173.69 22.50 -109.86
C GLU A 366 -172.56 23.45 -110.31
N CYS A 367 -172.89 24.70 -110.62
CA CYS A 367 -171.91 25.71 -111.00
C CYS A 367 -171.01 26.11 -109.82
N ALA A 368 -171.56 26.17 -108.59
CA ALA A 368 -170.80 26.44 -107.37
C ALA A 368 -169.77 25.34 -107.07
N ARG A 369 -170.15 24.06 -107.25
CA ARG A 369 -169.23 22.91 -107.11
C ARG A 369 -168.08 22.98 -108.11
N GLN A 370 -168.41 23.35 -109.35
CA GLN A 370 -167.43 23.49 -110.42
C GLN A 370 -166.49 24.67 -110.18
N ALA A 371 -167.00 25.80 -109.67
CA ALA A 371 -166.20 26.95 -109.28
C ALA A 371 -165.22 26.60 -108.14
N VAL A 372 -165.69 26.00 -107.03
CA VAL A 372 -164.82 25.57 -105.91
C VAL A 372 -163.76 24.58 -106.38
N THR A 373 -164.10 23.66 -107.29
CA THR A 373 -163.16 22.70 -107.86
C THR A 373 -162.08 23.37 -108.71
N LEU A 374 -162.46 24.31 -109.58
CA LEU A 374 -161.52 25.03 -110.45
C LEU A 374 -160.60 25.97 -109.63
N ILE A 375 -161.10 26.53 -108.53
CA ILE A 375 -160.33 27.38 -107.61
C ILE A 375 -159.37 26.54 -106.76
N ALA A 376 -159.81 25.40 -106.20
CA ALA A 376 -158.94 24.50 -105.45
C ALA A 376 -157.82 23.88 -106.33
N GLN A 377 -158.09 23.68 -107.62
CA GLN A 377 -157.10 23.24 -108.61
C GLN A 377 -156.26 24.39 -109.21
N ARG A 378 -156.44 25.65 -108.76
CA ARG A 378 -155.75 26.85 -109.28
C ARG A 378 -155.87 27.06 -110.79
N LYS A 379 -157.00 26.65 -111.40
CA LYS A 379 -157.27 26.82 -112.83
C LYS A 379 -157.93 28.18 -113.16
N ILE A 380 -158.33 28.95 -112.15
CA ILE A 380 -158.79 30.33 -112.29
C ILE A 380 -157.69 31.26 -111.75
N PRO A 381 -157.09 32.14 -112.58
CA PRO A 381 -156.04 33.06 -112.15
C PRO A 381 -156.56 34.10 -111.14
N ALA A 382 -155.68 34.55 -110.24
CA ALA A 382 -155.94 35.60 -109.25
C ALA A 382 -157.00 35.30 -108.16
N ILE A 383 -157.37 34.02 -107.96
CA ILE A 383 -158.29 33.61 -106.89
C ILE A 383 -157.83 32.25 -106.29
N ALA A 384 -157.94 32.05 -104.96
CA ALA A 384 -157.48 30.83 -104.27
C ALA A 384 -158.30 30.54 -102.99
N ILE A 385 -158.40 29.26 -102.61
CA ILE A 385 -158.95 28.81 -101.32
C ILE A 385 -157.80 28.52 -100.36
N THR A 386 -157.83 29.16 -99.18
CA THR A 386 -156.81 29.01 -98.13
C THR A 386 -157.28 27.96 -97.12
N TYR A 387 -156.46 26.94 -96.88
CA TYR A 387 -156.76 25.82 -95.99
C TYR A 387 -156.12 25.94 -94.63
#